data_AF-A0A956L8U7-F1
#
_entry.id   AF-A0A956L8U7-F1
#
_cell.length_a   1.000
_cell.length_b   1.000
_cell.length_c   1.000
_cell.angle_alpha   90.00
_cell.angle_beta   90.00
_cell.angle_gamma   90.00
#
_symmetry.space_group_name_H-M   'P 1'
#
loop_
_entity.id
_entity.type
_entity.pdbx_description
1 polymer ?
#
loop_
_entity_poly.entity_id
_entity_poly.type
_entity_poly.pdbx_seq_one_letter_code
_entity_poly.pdbx_strand_id
1 'polypeptide(L)'
;ANSGDGRILANGIRDAWREVGIVAPFATAGWSYLLSLMRKGEFDVALVRLAERSDADLHAYFHSRGDLNLAGVTDVALDAALEAYRAAVTPQARQAAKTAVAERLEQLRVASVVRAPSQVMLVSRRVQGLEFIDDLPRLDRLRLAPIDTWILGQRGP
;
A
#
# COMPACT_ATOMS: atom_id res chain seq x y z
N ALA A 1 11.53 -2.01 -4.63
CA ALA A 1 11.44 -1.11 -3.47
C ALA A 1 12.53 -0.07 -3.59
N ASN A 2 12.19 1.23 -3.64
CA ASN A 2 13.19 2.29 -3.49
C ASN A 2 13.69 2.24 -2.05
N SER A 3 14.88 1.69 -1.85
CA SER A 3 15.46 1.37 -0.54
C SER A 3 15.81 2.60 0.32
N GLY A 4 15.83 3.81 -0.26
CA GLY A 4 16.14 5.06 0.45
C GLY A 4 15.03 5.54 1.39
N ASP A 5 13.78 5.56 0.92
CA ASP A 5 12.67 6.21 1.63
C ASP A 5 12.28 5.46 2.91
N GLY A 6 12.28 4.13 2.89
CA GLY A 6 11.93 3.31 4.05
C GLY A 6 12.90 3.49 5.22
N ARG A 7 14.20 3.64 4.92
CA ARG A 7 15.23 3.84 5.95
C ARG A 7 15.14 5.23 6.59
N ILE A 8 14.87 6.27 5.80
CA ILE A 8 14.66 7.63 6.30
C ILE A 8 13.45 7.64 7.25
N LEU A 9 12.35 7.03 6.84
CA LEU A 9 11.13 6.98 7.65
C LEU A 9 11.34 6.21 8.96
N ALA A 10 11.98 5.03 8.90
CA ALA A 10 12.28 4.24 10.10
C ALA A 10 13.16 5.00 11.10
N ASN A 11 14.17 5.75 10.61
CA ASN A 11 14.99 6.60 11.48
C ASN A 11 14.17 7.72 12.12
N GLY A 12 13.30 8.39 11.35
CA GLY A 12 12.43 9.45 11.88
C GLY A 12 11.47 8.95 12.96
N ILE A 13 10.86 7.77 12.77
CA ILE A 13 10.01 7.13 13.79
C ILE A 13 10.82 6.83 15.06
N ARG A 14 12.00 6.23 14.89
CA ARG A 14 12.87 5.89 16.03
C ARG A 14 13.28 7.12 16.83
N ASP A 15 13.61 8.22 16.16
CA ASP A 15 14.02 9.45 16.83
C ASP A 15 12.82 10.10 17.55
N ALA A 16 11.62 10.10 16.95
CA ALA A 16 10.39 10.55 17.62
C ALA A 16 10.02 9.69 18.84
N TRP A 17 10.23 8.37 18.77
CA TRP A 17 10.05 7.48 19.92
C TRP A 17 11.04 7.76 21.04
N ARG A 18 12.30 8.08 20.69
CA ARG A 18 13.32 8.45 21.67
C ARG A 18 12.92 9.70 22.44
N GLU A 19 12.31 10.69 21.78
CA GLU A 19 11.82 11.92 22.42
C GLU A 19 10.76 11.67 23.50
N VAL A 20 9.96 10.61 23.35
CA VAL A 20 8.96 10.19 24.35
C VAL A 20 9.46 9.08 25.29
N GLY A 21 10.77 8.80 25.29
CA GLY A 21 11.40 7.83 26.19
C GLY A 21 11.35 6.37 25.75
N ILE A 22 10.91 6.09 24.52
CA ILE A 22 10.88 4.74 23.94
C ILE A 22 12.18 4.47 23.18
N VAL A 23 12.90 3.42 23.58
CA VAL A 23 14.14 2.99 22.91
C VAL A 23 13.85 1.74 22.09
N ALA A 24 13.82 1.89 20.76
CA ALA A 24 13.65 0.77 19.83
C ALA A 24 14.97 0.47 19.09
N PRO A 25 15.60 -0.69 19.33
CA PRO A 25 16.69 -1.15 18.47
C PRO A 25 16.13 -1.46 17.07
N PHE A 26 16.92 -1.22 16.02
CA PHE A 26 16.53 -1.58 14.66
C PHE A 26 17.61 -2.47 14.04
N ALA A 27 17.19 -3.54 13.37
CA ALA A 27 18.04 -4.37 12.55
C ALA A 27 17.64 -4.19 11.08
N THR A 28 18.62 -4.03 10.20
CA THR A 28 18.38 -4.10 8.75
C THR A 28 18.90 -5.42 8.25
N ALA A 29 18.07 -6.17 7.54
CA ALA A 29 18.43 -7.44 6.93
C ALA A 29 17.83 -7.58 5.54
N GLY A 30 18.21 -8.63 4.82
CA GLY A 30 17.58 -8.99 3.55
C GLY A 30 16.08 -9.22 3.71
N TRP A 31 15.28 -8.85 2.70
CA TRP A 31 13.82 -8.93 2.75
C TRP A 31 13.29 -10.33 3.10
N SER A 32 13.90 -11.38 2.57
CA SER A 32 13.53 -12.78 2.86
C SER A 32 13.70 -13.14 4.33
N TYR A 33 14.74 -12.61 4.98
CA TYR A 33 14.99 -12.80 6.40
C TYR A 33 13.98 -12.01 7.25
N LEU A 34 13.75 -10.74 6.92
CA LEU A 34 12.74 -9.94 7.61
C LEU A 34 11.34 -10.56 7.51
N LEU A 35 10.96 -11.05 6.33
CA LEU A 35 9.67 -11.70 6.12
C LEU A 35 9.55 -12.99 6.93
N SER A 36 10.63 -13.77 7.08
CA SER A 36 10.59 -14.99 7.89
C SER A 36 10.42 -14.67 9.38
N LEU A 37 11.07 -13.63 9.91
CA LEU A 37 10.86 -13.15 11.27
C LEU A 37 9.42 -12.67 11.48
N MET A 38 8.90 -11.84 10.56
CA MET A 38 7.53 -11.33 10.64
C MET A 38 6.49 -12.45 10.64
N ARG A 39 6.66 -13.47 9.80
CA ARG A 39 5.76 -14.63 9.75
C ARG A 39 5.79 -15.48 11.02
N LYS A 40 6.90 -15.48 11.75
CA LYS A 40 7.03 -16.16 13.04
C LYS A 40 6.52 -15.32 14.21
N GLY A 41 6.17 -14.05 13.99
CA GLY A 41 5.88 -13.10 15.07
C GLY A 41 7.14 -12.69 15.86
N GLU A 42 8.34 -12.89 15.32
CA GLU A 42 9.62 -12.54 15.96
C GLU A 42 9.96 -11.06 15.70
N PHE A 43 9.03 -10.17 16.04
CA PHE A 43 9.20 -8.73 15.92
C PHE A 43 8.23 -7.99 16.86
N ASP A 44 8.64 -6.84 17.38
CA ASP A 44 7.74 -5.97 18.15
C ASP A 44 6.98 -5.01 17.22
N VAL A 45 7.69 -4.42 16.26
CA VAL A 45 7.12 -3.50 15.26
C VAL A 45 7.77 -3.70 13.90
N ALA A 46 6.95 -3.75 12.86
CA ALA A 46 7.38 -3.87 11.48
C ALA A 46 6.90 -2.66 10.65
N LEU A 47 7.81 -2.05 9.90
CA LEU A 47 7.46 -1.07 8.89
C LEU A 47 7.17 -1.78 7.57
N VAL A 48 5.90 -1.80 7.17
CA VAL A 48 5.44 -2.44 5.94
C VAL A 48 4.79 -1.44 5.01
N ARG A 49 4.90 -1.70 3.70
CA ARG A 49 4.13 -0.99 2.68
C ARG A 49 3.02 -1.90 2.21
N LEU A 50 1.78 -1.50 2.43
CA LEU A 50 0.61 -2.09 1.77
C LEU A 50 0.37 -1.31 0.47
N ALA A 51 0.50 -1.99 -0.67
CA ALA A 51 0.34 -1.39 -1.99
C ALA A 51 -0.85 -2.04 -2.67
N GLU A 52 -2.05 -1.56 -2.33
CA GLU A 52 -3.31 -2.15 -2.74
C GLU A 52 -4.23 -1.11 -3.38
N ARG A 53 -5.22 -1.59 -4.14
CA ARG A 53 -6.28 -0.75 -4.72
C ARG A 53 -7.32 -0.38 -3.66
N SER A 54 -8.13 0.64 -3.94
CA SER A 54 -9.19 1.08 -3.02
C SER A 54 -10.27 0.03 -2.77
N ASP A 55 -10.39 -0.97 -3.64
CA ASP A 55 -11.30 -2.12 -3.54
C ASP A 55 -10.59 -3.46 -3.28
N ALA A 56 -9.35 -3.41 -2.83
CA ALA A 56 -8.61 -4.61 -2.49
C ALA A 56 -9.32 -5.44 -1.41
N ASP A 57 -9.29 -6.75 -1.60
CA ASP A 57 -9.69 -7.71 -0.58
C ASP A 57 -8.59 -7.79 0.48
N LEU A 58 -8.92 -7.32 1.69
CA LEU A 58 -7.96 -7.28 2.80
C LEU A 58 -7.91 -8.59 3.62
N HIS A 59 -8.63 -9.63 3.18
CA HIS A 59 -8.74 -10.90 3.90
C HIS A 59 -7.36 -11.50 4.24
N ALA A 60 -6.47 -11.59 3.25
CA ALA A 60 -5.12 -12.14 3.45
C ALA A 60 -4.33 -11.43 4.57
N TYR A 61 -4.56 -10.14 4.80
CA TYR A 61 -3.79 -9.29 5.70
C TYR A 61 -4.34 -9.18 7.11
N PHE A 62 -5.65 -9.29 7.30
CA PHE A 62 -6.27 -9.01 8.59
C PHE A 62 -7.28 -10.06 9.06
N HIS A 63 -7.64 -11.02 8.22
CA HIS A 63 -8.46 -12.15 8.67
C HIS A 63 -7.65 -13.06 9.60
N SER A 64 -8.28 -13.67 10.60
CA SER A 64 -7.64 -14.61 11.54
C SER A 64 -6.96 -15.81 10.87
N ARG A 65 -7.41 -16.13 9.65
CA ARG A 65 -6.87 -17.19 8.79
C ARG A 65 -6.10 -16.67 7.56
N GLY A 66 -5.82 -15.36 7.52
CA GLY A 66 -5.04 -14.74 6.45
C GLY A 66 -3.58 -15.16 6.51
N ASP A 67 -3.01 -15.54 5.38
CA ASP A 67 -1.62 -15.98 5.24
C ASP A 67 -0.59 -14.83 5.36
N LEU A 68 -1.07 -13.59 5.24
CA LEU A 68 -0.30 -12.36 5.39
C LEU A 68 -0.71 -11.56 6.64
N ASN A 69 -1.41 -12.18 7.59
CA ASN A 69 -1.79 -11.57 8.87
C ASN A 69 -0.58 -11.47 9.81
N LEU A 70 0.32 -10.54 9.48
CA LEU A 70 1.55 -10.29 10.25
C LEU A 70 1.24 -9.70 11.63
N ALA A 71 0.13 -8.99 11.78
CA ALA A 71 -0.28 -8.39 13.05
C ALA A 71 -0.91 -9.41 14.03
N GLY A 72 -1.10 -10.67 13.61
CA GLY A 72 -1.67 -11.72 14.46
C GLY A 72 -3.11 -11.45 14.88
N VAL A 73 -3.86 -10.67 14.09
CA VAL A 73 -5.22 -10.25 14.44
C VAL A 73 -6.14 -11.47 14.49
N THR A 74 -6.85 -11.63 15.61
CA THR A 74 -7.88 -12.66 15.76
C THR A 74 -9.12 -11.98 16.32
N ASP A 75 -10.01 -11.53 15.44
CA ASP A 75 -11.21 -10.78 15.83
C ASP A 75 -12.41 -11.22 14.99
N VAL A 76 -13.44 -11.75 15.66
CA VAL A 76 -14.62 -12.33 14.99
C VAL A 76 -15.41 -11.27 14.22
N ALA A 77 -15.49 -10.04 14.74
CA ALA A 77 -16.22 -8.95 14.08
C ALA A 77 -15.50 -8.49 12.80
N LEU A 78 -14.17 -8.39 12.85
CA LEU A 78 -13.36 -8.11 11.68
C LEU A 78 -13.44 -9.23 10.64
N ASP A 79 -13.33 -10.49 11.07
CA ASP A 79 -13.45 -11.65 10.19
C ASP A 79 -14.80 -11.64 9.46
N ALA A 80 -15.89 -11.41 10.19
CA ALA A 80 -17.23 -11.31 9.61
C ALA A 80 -17.36 -10.15 8.61
N ALA A 81 -16.77 -8.99 8.90
CA ALA A 81 -16.78 -7.84 8.00
C ALA A 81 -15.99 -8.11 6.71
N LEU A 82 -14.84 -8.79 6.81
CA LEU A 82 -14.04 -9.20 5.66
C LEU A 82 -14.76 -10.25 4.80
N GLU A 83 -15.40 -11.24 5.41
CA GLU A 83 -16.20 -12.23 4.66
C GLU A 83 -17.44 -11.58 4.02
N ALA A 84 -18.09 -10.63 4.69
CA ALA A 84 -19.19 -9.86 4.12
C ALA A 84 -18.74 -9.04 2.89
N TYR A 85 -17.53 -8.48 2.91
CA TYR A 85 -16.95 -7.79 1.75
C TYR A 85 -16.81 -8.72 0.55
N ARG A 86 -16.33 -9.94 0.77
CA ARG A 86 -16.15 -10.97 -0.28
C ARG A 86 -17.49 -11.47 -0.83
N ALA A 87 -18.50 -11.61 0.03
CA ALA A 87 -19.84 -12.03 -0.35
C ALA A 87 -20.69 -10.91 -1.00
N ALA A 88 -20.29 -9.65 -0.90
CA ALA A 88 -21.07 -8.51 -1.37
C ALA A 88 -21.18 -8.46 -2.90
N VAL A 89 -22.41 -8.64 -3.40
CA VAL A 89 -22.75 -8.56 -4.83
C VAL A 89 -23.23 -7.19 -5.29
N THR A 90 -23.61 -6.30 -4.36
CA THR A 90 -24.04 -4.93 -4.68
C THR A 90 -23.01 -3.88 -4.25
N PRO A 91 -22.92 -2.73 -4.94
CA PRO A 91 -22.02 -1.64 -4.53
C PRO A 91 -22.29 -1.13 -3.12
N GLN A 92 -23.56 -1.05 -2.72
CA GLN A 92 -23.96 -0.59 -1.38
C GLN A 92 -23.52 -1.55 -0.28
N ALA A 93 -23.74 -2.87 -0.48
CA ALA A 93 -23.28 -3.89 0.46
C ALA A 93 -21.75 -3.89 0.58
N ARG A 94 -21.05 -3.73 -0.55
CA ARG A 94 -19.60 -3.65 -0.60
C ARG A 94 -19.08 -2.44 0.18
N GLN A 95 -19.70 -1.27 0.00
CA GLN A 95 -19.33 -0.06 0.72
C GLN A 95 -19.60 -0.18 2.24
N ALA A 96 -20.73 -0.76 2.63
CA ALA A 96 -21.04 -0.99 4.04
C ALA A 96 -20.02 -1.92 4.71
N ALA A 97 -19.63 -3.01 4.02
CA ALA A 97 -18.58 -3.91 4.51
C ALA A 97 -17.21 -3.20 4.62
N LYS A 98 -16.83 -2.36 3.64
CA LYS A 98 -15.60 -1.54 3.72
C LYS A 98 -15.60 -0.64 4.95
N THR A 99 -16.70 0.05 5.21
CA THR A 99 -16.84 0.92 6.39
C THR A 99 -16.70 0.11 7.68
N ALA A 100 -17.37 -1.05 7.79
CA ALA A 100 -17.26 -1.91 8.96
C ALA A 100 -15.83 -2.43 9.19
N VAL A 101 -15.11 -2.80 8.12
CA VAL A 101 -13.69 -3.20 8.20
C VAL A 101 -12.85 -2.03 8.71
N ALA A 102 -13.01 -0.83 8.13
CA ALA A 102 -12.23 0.35 8.52
C ALA A 102 -12.46 0.73 9.99
N GLU A 103 -13.72 0.80 10.43
CA GLU A 103 -14.09 1.09 11.83
C GLU A 103 -13.49 0.06 12.78
N ARG A 104 -13.54 -1.22 12.43
CA ARG A 104 -13.00 -2.26 13.31
C ARG A 104 -11.47 -2.22 13.39
N LEU A 105 -10.78 -1.98 12.28
CA LEU A 105 -9.33 -1.79 12.26
C LEU A 105 -8.89 -0.58 13.10
N GLU A 106 -9.65 0.52 13.05
CA GLU A 106 -9.40 1.71 13.87
C GLU A 106 -9.56 1.41 15.37
N GLN A 107 -10.61 0.71 15.77
CA GLN A 107 -10.85 0.32 17.16
C GLN A 107 -9.75 -0.59 17.71
N LEU A 108 -9.31 -1.57 16.91
CA LEU A 108 -8.29 -2.54 17.30
C LEU A 108 -6.88 -1.94 17.27
N ARG A 109 -6.66 -0.83 16.56
CA ARG A 109 -5.35 -0.17 16.40
C ARG A 109 -4.25 -1.13 15.94
N VAL A 110 -4.60 -2.04 15.03
CA VAL A 110 -3.70 -3.12 14.56
C VAL A 110 -2.48 -2.61 13.83
N ALA A 111 -2.56 -1.41 13.26
CA ALA A 111 -1.47 -0.73 12.59
C ALA A 111 -1.65 0.79 12.67
N SER A 112 -0.53 1.51 12.62
CA SER A 112 -0.53 2.97 12.50
C SER A 112 -0.17 3.35 11.06
N VAL A 113 -1.06 4.08 10.39
CA VAL A 113 -0.79 4.60 9.04
C VAL A 113 0.14 5.80 9.15
N VAL A 114 1.40 5.61 8.73
CA VAL A 114 2.42 6.68 8.80
C VAL A 114 2.31 7.63 7.60
N ARG A 115 2.05 7.09 6.41
CA ARG A 115 1.94 7.88 5.17
C ARG A 115 1.17 7.12 4.10
N ALA A 116 0.28 7.81 3.40
CA ALA A 116 -0.30 7.38 2.13
C ALA A 116 0.32 8.20 0.99
N PRO A 117 1.37 7.72 0.31
CA PRO A 117 2.09 8.52 -0.68
C PRO A 117 1.31 8.63 -2.00
N SER A 118 1.05 9.85 -2.46
CA SER A 118 0.63 10.09 -3.84
C SER A 118 1.73 9.61 -4.81
N GLN A 119 1.35 8.80 -5.80
CA GLN A 119 2.29 8.37 -6.84
C GLN A 119 2.56 9.54 -7.80
N VAL A 120 3.83 9.82 -8.08
CA VAL A 120 4.24 10.77 -9.13
C VAL A 120 4.78 9.97 -10.30
N MET A 121 4.13 10.10 -11.46
CA MET A 121 4.56 9.45 -12.69
C MET A 121 5.01 10.49 -13.70
N LEU A 122 6.25 10.36 -14.18
CA LEU A 122 6.74 11.14 -15.32
C LEU A 122 6.36 10.42 -16.60
N VAL A 123 5.65 11.13 -17.48
CA VAL A 123 5.14 10.56 -18.73
C VAL A 123 5.63 11.42 -19.89
N SER A 124 6.01 10.77 -20.99
CA SER A 124 6.37 11.48 -22.23
C SER A 124 5.22 12.38 -22.69
N ARG A 125 5.54 13.57 -23.21
CA ARG A 125 4.55 14.48 -23.83
C ARG A 125 3.77 13.85 -24.98
N ARG A 126 4.26 12.73 -25.53
CA ARG A 126 3.60 11.96 -26.59
C ARG A 126 2.46 11.09 -26.09
N VAL A 127 2.39 10.83 -24.78
CA VAL A 127 1.29 10.06 -24.22
C VAL A 127 0.08 10.96 -24.04
N GLN A 128 -1.00 10.61 -24.71
CA GLN A 128 -2.28 11.30 -24.66
C GLN A 128 -3.34 10.40 -24.01
N GLY A 129 -4.39 11.00 -23.47
CA GLY A 129 -5.49 10.26 -22.84
C GLY A 129 -5.09 9.57 -21.53
N LEU A 130 -4.07 10.10 -20.84
CA LEU A 130 -3.65 9.59 -19.53
C LEU A 130 -4.72 9.90 -18.48
N GLU A 131 -5.38 8.84 -18.00
CA GLU A 131 -6.29 8.86 -16.87
C GLU A 131 -5.82 7.84 -15.83
N PHE A 132 -6.13 8.09 -14.56
CA PHE A 132 -5.77 7.21 -13.46
C PHE A 132 -7.02 6.63 -12.79
N ILE A 133 -6.94 5.37 -12.37
CA ILE A 133 -7.87 4.72 -11.44
C ILE A 133 -7.00 4.05 -10.38
N ASP A 134 -7.21 4.38 -9.10
CA ASP A 134 -6.43 3.85 -7.97
C ASP A 134 -4.90 3.94 -8.20
N ASP A 135 -4.43 5.13 -8.60
CA ASP A 135 -3.02 5.41 -8.93
C ASP A 135 -2.42 4.61 -10.11
N LEU A 136 -3.23 3.81 -10.82
CA LEU A 136 -2.82 3.06 -12.01
C LEU A 136 -3.30 3.75 -13.28
N PRO A 137 -2.45 3.87 -14.32
CA PRO A 137 -2.86 4.45 -15.59
C PRO A 137 -3.84 3.52 -16.31
N ARG A 138 -4.96 4.08 -16.75
CA ARG A 138 -5.93 3.41 -17.60
C ARG A 138 -5.34 3.14 -18.98
N LEU A 139 -5.13 1.88 -19.33
CA LEU A 139 -4.54 1.54 -20.62
C LEU A 139 -5.51 1.69 -21.80
N ASP A 140 -6.82 1.62 -21.56
CA ASP A 140 -7.86 1.64 -22.60
C ASP A 140 -8.03 3.00 -23.29
N ARG A 141 -7.51 4.07 -22.69
CA ARG A 141 -7.56 5.43 -23.24
C ARG A 141 -6.20 5.97 -23.69
N LEU A 142 -5.12 5.26 -23.39
CA LEU A 142 -3.77 5.70 -23.73
C LEU A 142 -3.55 5.68 -25.23
N ARG A 143 -3.02 6.79 -25.74
CA ARG A 143 -2.58 6.93 -27.14
C ARG A 143 -1.18 7.48 -27.19
N LEU A 144 -0.42 7.07 -28.20
CA LEU A 144 0.88 7.63 -28.51
C LEU A 144 0.74 8.57 -29.70
N ALA A 145 1.05 9.85 -29.50
CA ALA A 145 1.25 10.78 -30.59
C ALA A 145 2.44 10.32 -31.44
N PRO A 146 2.49 10.66 -32.74
CA PRO A 146 3.64 10.38 -33.61
C PRO A 146 4.97 10.89 -33.02
N ILE A 147 6.10 10.35 -33.49
CA ILE A 147 7.40 10.94 -33.19
C ILE A 147 7.48 12.25 -33.96
N ASP A 148 7.50 13.39 -33.27
CA ASP A 148 7.96 14.63 -33.88
C ASP A 148 9.48 14.53 -34.03
N THR A 149 9.95 14.15 -35.21
CA THR A 149 11.36 14.19 -35.62
C THR A 149 11.80 15.64 -35.81
N TRP A 150 11.93 16.40 -34.73
CA TRP A 150 12.62 17.71 -34.77
C TRP A 150 14.12 17.59 -34.47
N ILE A 151 14.61 16.38 -34.15
CA ILE A 151 16.02 16.12 -33.81
C ILE A 151 16.90 15.81 -35.05
N LEU A 152 16.32 15.66 -36.24
CA LEU A 152 17.11 15.58 -37.48
C LEU A 152 16.75 16.76 -38.36
N GLY A 153 17.62 17.77 -38.31
CA GLY A 153 17.48 18.99 -39.10
C GLY A 153 17.23 18.70 -40.56
N GLN A 154 16.03 19.02 -41.02
CA GLN A 154 15.82 19.33 -42.43
C GLN A 154 15.05 20.64 -42.54
N ARG A 155 15.82 21.63 -43.00
CA ARG A 155 15.30 22.79 -43.71
C ARG A 155 14.81 22.33 -45.10
N GLY A 156 13.64 22.83 -45.49
CA GLY A 156 13.29 23.13 -46.88
C GLY A 156 12.28 22.19 -47.54
N PRO A 157 11.58 22.66 -48.59
CA PRO A 157 11.69 23.98 -49.24
C PRO A 157 10.85 25.09 -48.61
#